data_AF-A0A4R4SAJ6-F1
#
_entry.id   AF-A0A4R4SAJ6-F1
#
_cell.length_a   1.000
_cell.length_b   1.000
_cell.length_c   1.000
_cell.angle_alpha   90.00
_cell.angle_beta   90.00
_cell.angle_gamma   90.00
#
_symmetry.space_group_name_H-M   'P 1'
#
loop_
_entity.id
_entity.type
_entity.pdbx_description
1 polymer ?
#
loop_
_entity_poly.entity_id
_entity_poly.type
_entity_poly.pdbx_seq_one_letter_code
_entity_poly.pdbx_strand_id
1 'polypeptide(L)'
;MYLARQGAAGDVVYVGMAGERRGQGLRGRLTVYRRGKVAVSGLGEAVLDRALADVTFVQEHLEQLVGGQPKRAAAWAQDALRWADLHISWAVTEDRRAAVTLERAVLDASAASPLWNRAR
;
A
#
# COMPACT_ATOMS: atom_id res chain seq x y z
N MET A 1 -8.84 -4.96 -10.13
CA MET A 1 -8.79 -4.91 -8.65
C MET A 1 -7.48 -5.55 -8.20
N TYR A 2 -6.91 -5.14 -7.05
CA TYR A 2 -5.75 -5.76 -6.45
C TYR A 2 -5.90 -5.92 -4.94
N LEU A 3 -5.18 -6.88 -4.39
CA LEU A 3 -5.04 -7.13 -2.97
C LEU A 3 -3.56 -7.15 -2.60
N ALA A 4 -3.25 -6.67 -1.40
CA ALA A 4 -1.93 -6.74 -0.81
C ALA A 4 -1.97 -7.64 0.41
N ARG A 5 -0.98 -8.52 0.53
CA ARG A 5 -0.68 -9.26 1.75
C ARG A 5 0.67 -8.84 2.31
N GLN A 6 0.82 -8.91 3.62
CA GLN A 6 2.11 -8.65 4.28
C GLN A 6 2.91 -9.95 4.36
N GLY A 7 4.11 -9.96 3.75
CA GLY A 7 4.92 -11.16 3.58
C GLY A 7 4.31 -12.19 2.62
N ALA A 8 5.13 -13.13 2.16
CA ALA A 8 4.70 -14.12 1.18
C ALA A 8 3.55 -15.02 1.71
N ALA A 9 3.58 -15.34 3.00
CA ALA A 9 2.61 -16.24 3.66
C ALA A 9 1.62 -15.52 4.59
N GLY A 10 1.75 -14.21 4.84
CA GLY A 10 0.91 -13.52 5.83
C GLY A 10 -0.48 -13.14 5.34
N ASP A 11 -1.20 -12.36 6.14
CA ASP A 11 -2.60 -12.04 5.88
C ASP A 11 -2.79 -11.03 4.76
N VAL A 12 -3.98 -11.03 4.15
CA VAL A 12 -4.43 -9.92 3.32
C VAL A 12 -4.60 -8.70 4.22
N VAL A 13 -3.90 -7.63 3.86
CA VAL A 13 -3.87 -6.38 4.63
C VAL A 13 -4.49 -5.22 3.87
N TYR A 14 -4.70 -5.32 2.56
CA TYR A 14 -5.32 -4.22 1.83
C TYR A 14 -6.03 -4.72 0.58
N VAL A 15 -7.17 -4.11 0.27
CA VAL A 15 -7.91 -4.33 -0.97
C VAL A 15 -8.11 -2.98 -1.66
N GLY A 16 -7.90 -2.94 -2.98
CA GLY A 16 -8.08 -1.70 -3.72
C GLY A 16 -8.37 -1.89 -5.20
N MET A 17 -8.96 -0.88 -5.80
CA MET A 17 -9.07 -0.80 -7.25
C MET A 17 -8.03 0.13 -7.88
N ALA A 18 -7.58 -0.24 -9.08
CA ALA A 18 -6.80 0.62 -9.96
C ALA A 18 -7.64 0.89 -11.21
N GLY A 19 -8.09 2.14 -11.36
CA GLY A 19 -8.67 2.59 -12.63
C GLY A 19 -7.59 2.79 -13.69
N GLU A 20 -8.03 2.91 -14.94
CA GLU A 20 -7.17 3.22 -16.08
C GLU A 20 -6.35 4.49 -15.82
N ARG A 21 -5.03 4.40 -16.01
CA ARG A 21 -4.09 5.52 -15.78
C ARG A 21 -3.18 5.65 -16.98
N ARG A 22 -3.62 6.40 -18.00
CA ARG A 22 -2.89 6.54 -19.28
C ARG A 22 -2.52 5.18 -19.89
N GLY A 23 -3.43 4.21 -19.85
CA GLY A 23 -3.18 2.84 -20.35
C GLY A 23 -2.38 1.94 -19.40
N GLN A 24 -2.05 2.38 -18.18
CA GLN A 24 -1.20 1.61 -17.27
C GLN A 24 -1.94 0.88 -16.15
N GLY A 25 -3.26 1.04 -16.01
CA GLY A 25 -4.08 0.42 -14.96
C GLY A 25 -3.38 0.24 -13.60
N LEU A 26 -3.24 -1.02 -13.17
CA LEU A 26 -2.55 -1.40 -11.93
C LEU A 26 -1.07 -1.01 -11.92
N ARG A 27 -0.33 -1.20 -13.01
CA ARG A 27 1.09 -0.83 -13.10
C ARG A 27 1.29 0.66 -12.84
N GLY A 28 0.38 1.49 -13.36
CA GLY A 28 0.37 2.93 -13.11
C GLY A 28 0.08 3.26 -11.64
N ARG A 29 -0.82 2.52 -10.99
CA ARG A 29 -1.08 2.63 -9.55
C ARG A 29 0.16 2.28 -8.71
N LEU A 30 0.75 1.12 -8.95
CA LEU A 30 1.93 0.62 -8.21
C LEU A 30 3.16 1.51 -8.43
N THR A 31 3.35 2.05 -9.63
CA THR A 31 4.45 2.98 -9.91
C THR A 31 4.39 4.25 -9.07
N VAL A 32 3.17 4.73 -8.75
CA VAL A 32 3.00 5.92 -7.92
C VAL A 32 3.35 5.63 -6.45
N TYR A 33 2.98 4.45 -5.94
CA TYR A 33 3.43 4.00 -4.61
C TYR A 33 4.95 3.84 -4.56
N ARG A 34 5.55 3.14 -5.54
CA ARG A 34 7.01 2.96 -5.63
C ARG A 34 7.79 4.27 -5.67
N ARG A 35 7.21 5.35 -6.18
CA ARG A 35 7.83 6.68 -6.21
C ARG A 35 7.65 7.48 -4.92
N GLY A 36 6.89 6.97 -3.94
CA GLY A 36 6.56 7.67 -2.69
C GLY A 36 5.62 8.85 -2.89
N LYS A 37 4.92 8.94 -4.03
CA LYS A 37 4.11 10.11 -4.39
C LYS A 37 2.71 10.11 -3.77
N VAL A 38 2.29 9.01 -3.16
CA VAL A 38 0.98 8.85 -2.53
C VAL A 38 1.18 8.31 -1.12
N ALA A 39 1.95 9.06 -0.34
CA ALA A 39 2.20 8.78 1.08
C ALA A 39 0.99 9.10 1.97
N VAL A 40 -0.01 9.81 1.44
CA VAL A 40 -1.15 10.37 2.18
C VAL A 40 -2.52 9.98 1.58
N SER A 41 -2.59 8.86 0.83
CA SER A 41 -3.89 8.21 0.57
C SER A 41 -3.78 6.72 0.26
N GLY A 42 -4.87 6.00 0.52
CA GLY A 42 -5.03 4.58 0.20
C GLY A 42 -3.92 3.72 0.81
N LEU A 43 -3.42 2.73 0.04
CA LEU A 43 -2.37 1.82 0.50
C LEU A 43 -1.12 2.54 1.02
N GLY A 44 -0.68 3.62 0.37
CA GLY A 44 0.58 4.28 0.74
C GLY A 44 0.51 5.00 2.07
N GLU A 45 -0.63 5.60 2.41
CA GLU A 45 -0.89 6.14 3.75
C GLU A 45 -1.01 5.03 4.78
N ALA A 46 -1.78 3.98 4.47
CA ALA A 46 -1.99 2.87 5.38
C ALA A 46 -0.69 2.14 5.75
N VAL A 47 0.25 2.06 4.81
CA VAL A 47 1.61 1.56 5.00
C VAL A 47 2.44 2.53 5.83
N LEU A 48 2.44 3.82 5.47
CA LEU A 48 3.26 4.82 6.15
C LEU A 48 2.87 4.98 7.62
N ASP A 49 1.58 5.04 7.93
CA ASP A 49 1.10 5.14 9.32
C ASP A 49 1.63 3.99 10.18
N ARG A 50 1.65 2.78 9.63
CA ARG A 50 2.11 1.58 10.34
C ARG A 50 3.61 1.57 10.52
N ALA A 51 4.36 1.96 9.49
CA ALA A 51 5.81 2.09 9.59
C ALA A 51 6.19 3.18 10.62
N LEU A 52 5.47 4.32 10.65
CA LEU A 52 5.70 5.37 11.64
C LEU A 52 5.28 4.97 13.07
N ALA A 53 4.42 3.96 13.21
CA ALA A 53 4.06 3.36 14.50
C ALA A 53 5.06 2.27 14.95
N ASP A 54 5.99 1.85 14.10
CA ASP A 54 7.05 0.88 14.43
C ASP A 54 8.29 1.61 14.97
N VAL A 55 8.66 1.31 16.21
CA VAL A 55 9.79 1.95 16.89
C VAL A 55 11.12 1.68 16.19
N THR A 56 11.33 0.48 15.66
CA THR A 56 12.57 0.09 14.98
C THR A 56 12.70 0.88 13.68
N PHE A 57 11.62 0.98 12.91
CA PHE A 57 11.59 1.76 11.68
C PHE A 57 11.95 3.24 11.95
N VAL A 58 11.37 3.83 13.00
CA VAL A 58 11.64 5.24 13.37
C VAL A 58 13.07 5.42 13.87
N GLN A 59 13.59 4.48 14.67
CA GLN A 59 14.96 4.53 15.19
C GLN A 59 16.00 4.53 14.06
N GLU A 60 15.86 3.62 13.07
CA GLU A 60 16.76 3.57 11.91
C GLU A 60 16.79 4.90 11.12
N HIS A 61 15.64 5.56 10.98
CA HIS A 61 15.56 6.85 10.30
C HIS A 61 16.09 8.01 11.14
N LEU A 62 15.92 7.95 12.47
CA LEU A 62 16.48 8.93 13.39
C LEU A 62 18.02 8.87 13.38
N GLU A 63 18.61 7.68 13.38
CA GLU A 63 20.06 7.51 13.27
C GLU A 63 20.63 8.13 11.99
N GLN A 64 19.95 7.93 10.85
CA GLN A 64 20.31 8.58 9.58
C GLN A 64 20.23 10.10 9.66
N LEU A 65 19.18 10.64 10.31
CA LEU A 65 19.01 12.07 10.49
C LEU A 65 20.12 12.66 11.37
N VAL A 66 20.42 12.03 12.50
CA VAL A 66 21.52 12.42 13.40
C VAL A 66 22.87 12.34 12.69
N GLY A 67 23.06 11.33 11.82
CA GLY A 67 24.24 11.16 10.98
C GLY A 67 24.35 12.14 9.79
N GLY A 68 23.47 13.14 9.69
CA GLY A 68 23.52 14.15 8.63
C GLY A 68 23.00 13.68 7.27
N GLN A 69 22.19 12.62 7.23
CA GLN A 69 21.58 12.06 6.02
C GLN A 69 20.04 12.22 6.04
N PRO A 70 19.50 13.46 6.07
CA PRO A 70 18.06 13.66 6.09
C PRO A 70 17.42 13.18 4.78
N LYS A 71 16.31 12.45 4.92
CA LYS A 71 15.51 11.96 3.79
C LYS A 71 14.30 12.84 3.53
N ARG A 72 13.96 13.01 2.25
CA ARG A 72 12.68 13.62 1.85
C ARG A 72 11.52 12.71 2.22
N ALA A 73 10.32 13.27 2.45
CA ALA A 73 9.11 12.50 2.75
C ALA A 73 8.82 11.36 1.75
N ALA A 74 9.08 11.59 0.45
CA ALA A 74 8.91 10.54 -0.56
C ALA A 74 9.84 9.34 -0.36
N ALA A 75 11.04 9.53 0.21
CA ALA A 75 11.95 8.44 0.54
C ALA A 75 11.46 7.67 1.78
N TRP A 76 10.97 8.34 2.81
CA TRP A 76 10.31 7.70 3.96
C TRP A 76 9.15 6.80 3.53
N ALA A 77 8.30 7.29 2.62
CA ALA A 77 7.20 6.49 2.07
C ALA A 77 7.68 5.26 1.27
N GLN A 78 8.85 5.35 0.61
CA GLN A 78 9.45 4.21 -0.08
C GLN A 78 10.05 3.20 0.90
N ASP A 79 10.70 3.69 1.96
CA ASP A 79 11.21 2.85 3.05
C ASP A 79 10.07 2.12 3.75
N ALA A 80 8.95 2.80 4.02
CA ALA A 80 7.76 2.19 4.59
C ALA A 80 7.19 1.06 3.71
N LEU A 81 7.20 1.23 2.38
CA LEU A 81 6.78 0.17 1.43
C LEU A 81 7.74 -1.02 1.42
N ARG A 82 9.04 -0.80 1.66
CA ARG A 82 10.02 -1.90 1.82
C ARG A 82 9.79 -2.63 3.14
N TRP A 83 9.66 -1.87 4.23
CA TRP A 83 9.36 -2.39 5.57
C TRP A 83 8.10 -3.26 5.58
N ALA A 84 7.06 -2.85 4.85
CA ALA A 84 5.78 -3.56 4.82
C ALA A 84 5.81 -4.90 4.05
N ASP A 85 6.85 -5.19 3.27
CA ASP A 85 7.03 -6.44 2.50
C ASP A 85 5.74 -6.91 1.80
N LEU A 86 5.14 -6.03 1.00
CA LEU A 86 3.84 -6.29 0.41
C LEU A 86 3.92 -7.15 -0.84
N HIS A 87 3.18 -8.26 -0.85
CA HIS A 87 2.95 -9.06 -2.06
C HIS A 87 1.58 -8.73 -2.65
N ILE A 88 1.56 -8.45 -3.95
CA ILE A 88 0.36 -8.00 -4.68
C ILE A 88 -0.18 -9.13 -5.56
N SER A 89 -1.48 -9.42 -5.42
CA SER A 89 -2.24 -10.20 -6.39
C SER A 89 -3.32 -9.32 -7.02
N TRP A 90 -3.71 -9.62 -8.25
CA TRP A 90 -4.68 -8.80 -8.96
C TRP A 90 -5.56 -9.59 -9.92
N ALA A 91 -6.72 -9.02 -10.20
CA ALA A 91 -7.65 -9.48 -11.22
C ALA A 91 -7.97 -8.33 -12.18
N VAL A 92 -7.92 -8.64 -13.49
CA VAL A 92 -8.42 -7.75 -14.54
C VAL A 92 -9.94 -7.91 -14.60
N THR A 93 -10.65 -6.81 -14.72
CA THR A 93 -12.12 -6.77 -14.84
C THR A 93 -12.50 -6.01 -16.10
N GLU A 94 -13.67 -6.32 -16.66
CA GLU A 94 -14.15 -5.75 -17.92
C GLU A 94 -14.28 -4.22 -17.85
N ASP A 95 -14.85 -3.71 -16.75
CA ASP A 95 -15.07 -2.29 -16.56
C ASP A 95 -14.85 -1.86 -15.10
N ARG A 96 -15.07 -0.56 -14.85
CA ARG A 96 -14.98 0.05 -13.52
C ARG A 96 -16.03 -0.51 -12.57
N ARG A 97 -17.25 -0.79 -13.06
CA ARG A 97 -18.36 -1.25 -12.23
C ARG A 97 -18.05 -2.66 -11.69
N ALA A 98 -17.60 -3.57 -12.56
CA ALA A 98 -17.12 -4.89 -12.20
C ALA A 98 -15.95 -4.83 -11.21
N ALA A 99 -15.01 -3.89 -11.39
CA ALA A 99 -13.93 -3.68 -10.43
C ALA A 99 -14.42 -3.30 -9.02
N VAL A 100 -15.42 -2.40 -8.93
CA VAL A 100 -16.03 -1.99 -7.65
C VAL A 100 -16.83 -3.13 -7.01
N THR A 101 -17.62 -3.86 -7.80
CA THR A 101 -18.37 -5.02 -7.31
C THR A 101 -17.42 -6.08 -6.75
N LEU A 102 -16.33 -6.38 -7.46
CA LEU A 102 -15.33 -7.34 -7.01
C LEU A 102 -14.56 -6.85 -5.78
N GLU A 103 -14.20 -5.56 -5.72
CA GLU A 103 -13.56 -4.96 -4.53
C GLU A 103 -14.44 -5.13 -3.28
N ARG A 104 -15.74 -4.83 -3.38
CA ARG A 104 -16.69 -5.03 -2.27
C ARG A 104 -16.79 -6.48 -1.85
N ALA A 105 -16.98 -7.40 -2.80
CA ALA A 105 -17.07 -8.83 -2.49
C ALA A 105 -15.81 -9.35 -1.78
N VAL A 106 -14.62 -8.88 -2.16
CA VAL A 106 -13.37 -9.25 -1.50
C VAL A 106 -13.22 -8.61 -0.13
N LEU A 107 -13.64 -7.35 0.05
CA LEU A 107 -13.68 -6.70 1.36
C LEU A 107 -14.59 -7.47 2.33
N ASP A 108 -15.78 -7.87 1.88
CA ASP A 108 -16.72 -8.67 2.67
C ASP A 108 -16.14 -10.05 3.02
N ALA A 109 -15.56 -10.74 2.03
CA ALA A 109 -14.92 -12.03 2.23
C ALA A 109 -13.68 -11.96 3.16
N SER A 110 -13.04 -10.80 3.23
CA SER A 110 -11.85 -10.55 4.06
C SER A 110 -12.18 -9.76 5.33
N ALA A 111 -13.44 -9.68 5.74
CA ALA A 111 -13.88 -8.85 6.87
C ALA A 111 -13.18 -9.21 8.19
N ALA A 112 -12.88 -10.50 8.38
CA ALA A 112 -12.15 -11.03 9.53
C ALA A 112 -10.62 -10.81 9.45
N SER A 113 -10.08 -10.42 8.30
CA SER A 113 -8.66 -10.13 8.13
C SER A 113 -8.30 -8.76 8.72
N PRO A 114 -7.03 -8.56 9.11
CA PRO A 114 -6.54 -7.30 9.67
C PRO A 114 -6.35 -6.25 8.57
N LEU A 115 -7.40 -5.94 7.81
CA LEU A 115 -7.36 -4.99 6.71
C LEU A 115 -7.00 -3.58 7.20
N TRP A 116 -6.14 -2.93 6.43
CA TRP A 116 -5.62 -1.59 6.62
C TRP A 116 -6.46 -0.53 5.90
N ASN A 117 -7.49 -0.94 5.15
CA ASN A 117 -8.49 -0.06 4.56
C ASN A 117 -9.17 0.79 5.65
N ARG A 118 -9.05 2.12 5.55
CA ARG A 118 -9.66 3.06 6.52
C ARG A 118 -11.17 3.21 6.38
N ALA A 119 -11.68 3.17 5.15
CA ALA A 119 -13.11 3.13 4.88
C ALA A 119 -13.51 1.65 4.73
N ARG A 120 -14.36 1.17 5.64
CA ARG A 120 -15.10 -0.08 5.50
C ARG A 120 -16.55 0.28 5.16
#